data_AF-A0A3D5SWS0-F1
#
_entry.id   AF-A0A3D5SWS0-F1
#
_cell.length_a   1.000
_cell.length_b   1.000
_cell.length_c   1.000
_cell.angle_alpha   90.00
_cell.angle_beta   90.00
_cell.angle_gamma   90.00
#
_symmetry.space_group_name_H-M   'P 1'
#
loop_
_entity.id
_entity.type
_entity.pdbx_description
1 polymer ?
#
loop_
_entity_poly.entity_id
_entity_poly.type
_entity_poly.pdbx_seq_one_letter_code
_entity_poly.pdbx_strand_id
1 'polypeptide(L)'
;YAALGAQRAAVLRGVLPQVQRDAFPSSVLEVALTGRHPHLGRWAWEGPEDERIAREALAAVELDGIAAREVQTLSGGERQRLA
;
A
#
# COMPACT_ATOMS: atom_id res chain seq x y z
N TYR A 1 -0.02 -22.57 -3.72
CA TYR A 1 -0.02 -21.65 -2.57
C TYR A 1 -0.09 -22.35 -1.22
N ALA A 2 -0.85 -23.45 -1.03
CA ALA A 2 -0.88 -24.15 0.27
C ALA A 2 0.49 -24.65 0.78
N ALA A 3 1.42 -24.94 -0.14
CA ALA A 3 2.81 -25.29 0.20
C ALA A 3 3.74 -24.07 0.42
N LEU A 4 3.26 -22.84 0.16
CA LEU A 4 4.02 -21.61 0.40
C LEU A 4 3.62 -21.05 1.77
N GLY A 5 4.59 -20.64 2.59
CA GLY A 5 4.31 -19.88 3.81
C GLY A 5 3.65 -18.54 3.50
N ALA A 6 2.92 -17.96 4.47
CA ALA A 6 2.10 -16.76 4.30
C ALA A 6 2.87 -15.58 3.66
N GLN A 7 4.11 -15.32 4.10
CA GLN A 7 4.94 -14.25 3.54
C GLN A 7 5.23 -14.44 2.05
N ARG A 8 5.65 -15.65 1.65
CA ARG A 8 5.97 -15.94 0.24
C ARG A 8 4.72 -15.92 -0.64
N ALA A 9 3.58 -16.33 -0.12
CA ALA A 9 2.31 -16.20 -0.81
C ALA A 9 1.96 -14.73 -1.10
N ALA A 10 2.15 -13.85 -0.11
CA ALA A 10 1.86 -12.41 -0.23
C ALA A 10 2.82 -11.67 -1.18
N VAL A 11 4.08 -12.10 -1.31
CA VAL A 11 5.02 -11.54 -2.31
C VAL A 11 4.62 -11.88 -3.75
N LEU A 12 3.97 -13.04 -3.95
CA LEU A 12 3.60 -13.54 -5.29
C LEU A 12 2.18 -13.15 -5.71
N ARG A 13 1.39 -12.52 -4.83
CA ARG A 13 -0.01 -12.18 -5.09
C ARG A 13 -0.44 -10.98 -4.26
N GLY A 14 -1.02 -9.98 -4.92
CA GLY A 14 -1.84 -8.95 -4.30
C GLY A 14 -3.34 -9.29 -4.34
N VAL A 15 -4.12 -8.71 -3.44
CA VAL A 15 -5.58 -8.75 -3.43
C VAL A 15 -6.09 -7.33 -3.30
N LEU A 16 -6.92 -6.92 -4.25
CA LEU A 16 -7.60 -5.62 -4.25
C LEU A 16 -9.02 -5.83 -3.69
N PRO A 17 -9.32 -5.43 -2.43
CA PRO A 17 -10.66 -5.53 -1.89
C PRO A 17 -11.60 -4.55 -2.58
N GLN A 18 -12.87 -4.93 -2.74
CA GLN A 18 -13.88 -4.02 -3.30
C GLN A 18 -14.16 -2.83 -2.36
N VAL A 19 -14.02 -3.02 -1.06
CA VAL A 19 -14.22 -1.99 -0.03
C VAL A 19 -13.09 -2.08 0.98
N GLN A 20 -12.29 -1.03 1.07
CA GLN A 20 -11.32 -0.85 2.15
C GLN A 20 -11.92 0.06 3.22
N ARG A 21 -11.78 -0.34 4.49
CA ARG A 21 -12.21 0.47 5.63
C ARG A 21 -10.98 0.97 6.36
N ASP A 22 -10.71 2.26 6.27
CA ASP A 22 -9.58 2.88 6.97
C ASP A 22 -10.00 3.17 8.42
N ALA A 23 -9.52 2.34 9.35
CA ALA A 23 -9.88 2.44 10.76
C ALA A 23 -9.17 3.60 11.48
N PHE A 24 -8.04 4.06 10.93
CA PHE A 24 -7.19 5.09 11.53
C PHE A 24 -6.86 6.17 10.49
N PRO A 25 -6.59 7.42 10.94
CA PRO A 25 -6.00 8.44 10.07
C PRO A 25 -4.65 7.96 9.55
N SER A 26 -4.50 7.97 8.23
CA SER A 26 -3.24 7.68 7.55
C SER A 26 -3.20 8.47 6.25
N SER A 27 -2.00 8.82 5.84
CA SER A 27 -1.74 9.42 4.54
C SER A 27 -1.82 8.38 3.42
N VAL A 28 -2.01 8.86 2.19
CA VAL A 28 -1.97 8.03 0.98
C VAL A 28 -0.67 7.23 0.91
N LEU A 29 0.47 7.85 1.24
CA LEU A 29 1.77 7.19 1.24
C LEU A 29 1.86 6.07 2.30
N GLU A 30 1.41 6.31 3.52
CA GLU A 30 1.42 5.30 4.59
C GLU A 30 0.57 4.09 4.22
N VAL A 31 -0.59 4.30 3.59
CA VAL A 31 -1.42 3.19 3.09
C VAL A 31 -0.70 2.42 1.99
N ALA A 32 -0.09 3.10 1.01
CA ALA A 32 0.65 2.45 -0.06
C ALA A 32 1.87 1.64 0.47
N LEU A 33 2.54 2.15 1.51
CA LEU A 33 3.66 1.47 2.16
C LEU A 33 3.26 0.13 2.80
N THR A 34 2.01 -0.05 3.20
CA THR A 34 1.55 -1.36 3.73
C THR A 34 1.71 -2.50 2.73
N GLY A 35 1.69 -2.21 1.42
CA GLY A 35 1.98 -3.16 0.36
C GLY A 35 3.42 -3.68 0.37
N ARG A 36 4.33 -3.01 1.09
CA ARG A 36 5.74 -3.41 1.25
C ARG A 36 5.96 -4.44 2.36
N HIS A 37 5.02 -4.57 3.31
CA HIS A 37 5.16 -5.47 4.48
C HIS A 37 5.62 -6.91 4.13
N PRO A 38 5.12 -7.58 3.07
CA PRO A 38 5.58 -8.94 2.73
C PRO A 38 7.07 -9.04 2.36
N HIS A 39 7.68 -7.92 1.92
CA HIS A 39 9.08 -7.84 1.49
C HIS A 39 10.04 -7.50 2.64
N LEU A 40 9.51 -7.04 3.78
CA LEU A 40 10.30 -6.69 4.94
C LEU A 40 10.66 -7.92 5.78
N GLY A 41 11.81 -7.86 6.46
CA GLY A 41 12.12 -8.80 7.53
C GLY A 41 11.18 -8.61 8.73
N ARG A 42 11.02 -9.64 9.57
CA ARG A 42 10.08 -9.65 10.72
C ARG A 42 10.20 -8.44 11.66
N TRP A 43 11.38 -7.82 11.75
CA TRP A 43 11.69 -6.68 12.61
C TRP A 43 12.24 -5.48 11.85
N ALA A 44 12.09 -5.48 10.52
CA ALA A 44 12.53 -4.39 9.67
C ALA A 44 11.42 -3.36 9.53
N TRP A 45 11.82 -2.10 9.42
CA TRP A 45 10.97 -0.98 9.04
C TRP A 45 11.16 -0.66 7.56
N GLU A 46 10.19 0.02 6.97
CA GLU A 46 10.27 0.57 5.62
C GLU A 46 11.50 1.47 5.49
N GLY A 47 12.30 1.24 4.45
CA GLY A 47 13.46 2.07 4.12
C GLY A 47 13.21 3.03 2.96
N PRO A 48 14.23 3.82 2.58
CA PRO A 48 14.16 4.71 1.42
C PRO A 48 13.76 3.99 0.11
N GLU A 49 14.16 2.73 -0.04
CA GLU A 49 13.80 1.93 -1.21
C GLU A 49 12.32 1.53 -1.22
N ASP A 50 11.74 1.21 -0.07
CA ASP A 50 10.31 0.91 0.05
C ASP A 50 9.46 2.16 -0.19
N GLU A 51 9.91 3.31 0.31
CA GLU A 51 9.29 4.60 0.01
C GLU A 51 9.36 4.93 -1.48
N ARG A 52 10.51 4.71 -2.13
CA ARG A 52 10.67 4.90 -3.58
C ARG A 52 9.68 4.03 -4.36
N ILE A 53 9.59 2.73 -4.05
CA ILE A 53 8.67 1.79 -4.70
C ILE A 53 7.21 2.22 -4.48
N ALA A 54 6.84 2.63 -3.27
CA ALA A 54 5.48 3.08 -2.97
C ALA A 54 5.13 4.37 -3.75
N ARG A 55 6.05 5.32 -3.85
CA ARG A 55 5.85 6.55 -4.65
C ARG A 55 5.70 6.26 -6.14
N GLU A 56 6.49 5.33 -6.68
CA GLU A 56 6.36 4.89 -8.08
C GLU A 56 5.02 4.19 -8.34
N ALA A 57 4.56 3.36 -7.40
CA ALA A 57 3.23 2.74 -7.49
C ALA A 57 2.11 3.79 -7.46
N LEU A 58 2.20 4.79 -6.58
CA LEU A 58 1.23 5.89 -6.53
C LEU A 58 1.23 6.73 -7.81
N ALA A 59 2.39 7.00 -8.41
CA ALA A 59 2.48 7.69 -9.69
C ALA A 59 1.82 6.90 -10.83
N ALA A 60 1.97 5.56 -10.84
CA ALA A 60 1.35 4.70 -11.85
C ALA A 60 -0.19 4.72 -11.81
N VAL A 61 -0.78 5.15 -10.68
CA VAL A 61 -2.23 5.32 -10.51
C VAL A 61 -2.65 6.78 -10.36
N GLU A 62 -1.77 7.73 -10.72
CA GLU A 62 -2.00 9.18 -10.71
C GLU A 62 -2.38 9.74 -9.32
N LEU A 63 -1.70 9.26 -8.27
CA LEU A 63 -1.87 9.72 -6.88
C LEU A 63 -0.61 10.37 -6.29
N ASP A 64 0.44 10.57 -7.08
CA ASP A 64 1.73 11.12 -6.65
C ASP A 64 1.60 12.53 -6.04
N GLY A 65 0.76 13.39 -6.61
CA GLY A 65 0.52 14.75 -6.11
C GLY A 65 -0.23 14.83 -4.78
N ILE A 66 -0.74 13.71 -4.26
CA ILE A 66 -1.56 13.66 -3.03
C ILE A 66 -1.02 12.69 -1.98
N ALA A 67 0.24 12.23 -2.12
CA ALA A 67 0.85 11.25 -1.23
C ALA A 67 0.77 11.60 0.27
N ALA A 68 0.81 12.90 0.62
CA ALA A 68 0.73 13.38 2.00
C ALA A 68 -0.70 13.66 2.50
N ARG A 69 -1.73 13.54 1.65
CA ARG A 69 -3.12 13.81 2.05
C ARG A 69 -3.67 12.66 2.89
N GLU A 70 -4.55 12.98 3.83
CA GLU A 70 -5.29 11.98 4.58
C GLU A 70 -6.27 11.21 3.69
N VAL A 71 -6.26 9.88 3.79
CA VAL A 71 -7.09 8.98 2.98
C VAL A 71 -8.59 9.27 3.12
N GLN A 72 -9.01 9.72 4.31
CA GLN A 72 -10.42 10.04 4.57
C GLN A 72 -10.96 11.20 3.72
N THR A 73 -10.07 12.06 3.22
CA THR A 73 -10.39 13.23 2.38
C THR A 73 -10.48 12.91 0.89
N LEU A 74 -10.18 11.68 0.49
CA LEU A 74 -10.18 11.27 -0.91
C LEU A 74 -11.60 11.10 -1.45
N SER A 75 -11.80 11.41 -2.72
CA SER A 75 -12.98 11.00 -3.48
C SER A 75 -13.08 9.47 -3.57
N GLY A 76 -14.24 8.94 -3.95
CA GLY A 76 -14.42 7.49 -4.12
C GLY A 76 -13.47 6.90 -5.18
N GLY A 77 -13.25 7.60 -6.29
CA GLY A 77 -12.34 7.15 -7.35
C GLY A 77 -10.87 7.15 -6.92
N GLU A 78 -10.44 8.17 -6.18
CA GLU A 78 -9.09 8.20 -5.59
C GLU A 78 -8.88 7.05 -4.60
N ARG A 79 -9.87 6.77 -3.73
CA ARG A 79 -9.78 5.63 -2.81
C ARG A 79 -9.72 4.30 -3.54
N GLN A 80 -10.48 4.13 -4.62
CA GLN A 80 -10.47 2.90 -5.40
C GLN A 80 -9.12 2.66 -6.09
N ARG A 81 -8.42 3.72 -6.48
CA ARG A 81 -7.05 3.63 -7.05
C ARG A 81 -5.97 3.36 -6.00
N LEU A 82 -6.21 3.77 -4.75
CA LEU A 82 -5.29 3.55 -3.63
C LEU A 82 -5.38 2.13 -3.05
N ALA A 83 -6.56 1.49 -3.14
CA ALA A 83 -6.85 0.18 -2.56
C ALA A 83 -6.00 -0.97 -3.14
#